data_AF-A0A7S0QBV7-F1
#
_entry.id   AF-A0A7S0QBV7-F1
#
_cell.length_a   1.000
_cell.length_b   1.000
_cell.length_c   1.000
_cell.angle_alpha   90.00
_cell.angle_beta   90.00
_cell.angle_gamma   90.00
#
_symmetry.space_group_name_H-M   'P 1'
#
loop_
_entity.id
_entity.type
_entity.pdbx_description
1 polymer ?
#
loop_
_entity_poly.entity_id
_entity_poly.type
_entity_poly.pdbx_seq_one_letter_code
_entity_poly.pdbx_strand_id
1 'polypeptide(L)'
;TDDIQTIEYRCPEVILGAGFGCSADMWSLACTVFELITGEYLFDPQQGLDAAGQVAYSREEDLVAHHLELLGPVPPRLVRRGRSSGAILDSDGTLKRIKGLRPWPLQQVLVEKYCMPRDGPDGAEALASFL
;
A
#
# COMPACT_ATOMS: atom_id res chain seq x y z
N THR A 1 0.47 2.23 -22.95
CA THR A 1 0.70 3.28 -21.95
C THR A 1 -0.08 2.81 -20.76
N ASP A 2 0.60 2.15 -19.81
CA ASP A 2 -0.05 1.41 -18.71
C ASP A 2 0.07 2.17 -17.38
N ASP A 3 0.45 3.47 -17.46
CA ASP A 3 0.64 4.34 -16.31
C ASP A 3 -0.68 5.06 -16.01
N ILE A 4 -1.31 4.64 -14.91
CA ILE A 4 -2.59 5.17 -14.41
C ILE A 4 -2.46 5.42 -12.91
N GLN A 5 -3.43 6.17 -12.35
CA GLN A 5 -3.51 6.57 -10.94
C GLN A 5 -2.35 7.48 -10.48
N THR A 6 -2.65 8.47 -9.66
CA THR A 6 -1.62 9.17 -8.88
C THR A 6 -1.05 8.20 -7.85
N ILE A 7 0.23 8.33 -7.52
CA ILE A 7 0.98 7.32 -6.76
C ILE A 7 0.38 7.06 -5.37
N GLU A 8 -0.15 8.07 -4.70
CA GLU A 8 -0.78 7.97 -3.37
C GLU A 8 -2.07 7.12 -3.36
N TYR A 9 -2.71 6.94 -4.53
CA TYR A 9 -3.94 6.16 -4.70
C TYR A 9 -3.73 4.94 -5.61
N ARG A 10 -2.47 4.58 -5.89
CA ARG A 10 -2.11 3.55 -6.88
C ARG A 10 -2.20 2.16 -6.27
N CYS A 11 -2.94 1.27 -6.93
CA CYS A 11 -3.18 -0.08 -6.45
C CYS A 11 -2.00 -1.03 -6.72
N PRO A 12 -1.85 -2.11 -5.93
CA PRO A 12 -0.73 -3.05 -6.06
C PRO A 12 -0.67 -3.76 -7.42
N GLU A 13 -1.81 -4.03 -8.08
CA GLU A 13 -1.80 -4.66 -9.41
C GLU A 13 -1.21 -3.78 -10.50
N VAL A 14 -1.33 -2.45 -10.37
CA VAL A 14 -0.72 -1.48 -11.29
C VAL A 14 0.78 -1.42 -11.05
N ILE A 15 1.23 -1.29 -9.79
CA ILE A 15 2.66 -1.21 -9.44
C ILE A 15 3.41 -2.47 -9.88
N LEU A 16 2.82 -3.65 -9.62
CA LEU A 16 3.42 -4.92 -10.00
C LEU A 16 3.28 -5.22 -11.50
N GLY A 17 2.47 -4.47 -12.24
CA GLY A 17 2.20 -4.71 -13.66
C GLY A 17 1.46 -6.02 -13.90
N ALA A 18 0.52 -6.39 -13.03
CA ALA A 18 -0.26 -7.62 -13.10
C ALA A 18 -1.53 -7.51 -13.97
N GLY A 19 -1.81 -6.31 -14.49
CA GLY A 19 -3.03 -5.94 -15.21
C GLY A 19 -4.12 -5.45 -14.26
N PHE A 20 -4.85 -4.41 -14.66
CA PHE A 20 -5.83 -3.70 -13.84
C PHE A 20 -7.23 -3.74 -14.47
N GLY A 21 -8.24 -3.41 -13.67
CA GLY A 21 -9.64 -3.27 -14.08
C GLY A 21 -10.38 -2.36 -13.10
N CYS A 22 -11.71 -2.48 -12.99
CA CYS A 22 -12.51 -1.65 -12.07
C CYS A 22 -12.11 -1.75 -10.59
N SER A 23 -11.37 -2.79 -10.19
CA SER A 23 -10.79 -2.91 -8.84
C SER A 23 -9.81 -1.77 -8.53
N ALA A 24 -9.11 -1.25 -9.54
CA ALA A 24 -8.19 -0.15 -9.37
C ALA A 24 -8.91 1.12 -8.91
N ASP A 25 -10.10 1.39 -9.46
CA ASP A 25 -10.93 2.53 -9.05
C ASP A 25 -11.45 2.38 -7.61
N MET A 26 -11.84 1.16 -7.22
CA MET A 26 -12.27 0.87 -5.84
C MET A 26 -11.13 1.05 -4.83
N TRP A 27 -9.90 0.68 -5.20
CA TRP A 27 -8.71 0.94 -4.39
C TRP A 27 -8.48 2.44 -4.21
N SER A 28 -8.52 3.21 -5.31
CA SER A 28 -8.34 4.67 -5.22
C SER A 28 -9.46 5.31 -4.40
N LEU A 29 -10.71 4.85 -4.54
CA LEU A 29 -11.82 5.30 -3.72
C LEU A 29 -11.59 5.03 -2.24
N ALA A 30 -11.10 3.86 -1.86
CA ALA A 30 -10.78 3.52 -0.48
C ALA A 30 -9.72 4.49 0.09
N CYS A 31 -8.64 4.73 -0.66
CA CYS A 31 -7.60 5.69 -0.27
C CYS A 31 -8.17 7.12 -0.11
N THR A 32 -9.03 7.57 -1.03
CA THR A 32 -9.70 8.88 -0.95
C THR A 32 -10.65 8.97 0.24
N VAL A 33 -11.43 7.93 0.54
CA VAL A 33 -12.34 7.91 1.70
C VAL A 33 -11.54 8.03 3.00
N PHE A 34 -10.43 7.30 3.12
CA PHE A 34 -9.53 7.43 4.26
C PHE A 34 -9.01 8.87 4.41
N GLU A 35 -8.56 9.48 3.32
CA GLU A 35 -8.06 10.85 3.32
C GLU A 35 -9.14 11.87 3.70
N LEU A 36 -10.37 11.70 3.22
CA LEU A 36 -11.48 12.59 3.58
C LEU A 36 -11.83 12.52 5.08
N ILE A 37 -11.66 11.35 5.70
CA ILE A 37 -11.95 11.14 7.12
C ILE A 37 -10.82 11.68 8.01
N THR A 38 -9.57 11.42 7.61
CA THR A 38 -8.40 11.68 8.46
C THR A 38 -7.69 13.00 8.15
N GLY A 39 -7.88 13.54 6.94
CA GLY A 39 -7.13 14.68 6.41
C GLY A 39 -5.71 14.34 5.93
N GLU A 40 -5.34 13.06 5.88
CA GLU A 40 -4.00 12.59 5.52
C GLU A 40 -4.06 11.47 4.48
N TYR A 41 -3.02 11.36 3.64
CA TYR A 41 -2.91 10.24 2.71
C TYR A 41 -2.81 8.91 3.47
N LEU A 42 -3.53 7.90 2.97
CA LEU A 42 -3.37 6.52 3.45
C LEU A 42 -1.96 6.00 3.17
N PHE A 43 -1.42 6.34 1.99
CA PHE A 43 -0.08 6.01 1.58
C PHE A 43 0.64 7.24 1.02
N ASP A 44 1.73 7.65 1.66
CA ASP A 44 2.59 8.74 1.20
C ASP A 44 4.02 8.24 0.90
N PRO A 45 4.23 7.54 -0.22
CA PRO A 45 5.48 6.86 -0.49
C PRO A 45 6.61 7.83 -0.88
N GLN A 46 7.77 7.60 -0.30
CA GLN A 46 8.97 8.41 -0.47
C GLN A 46 10.08 7.63 -1.19
N GLN A 47 10.99 8.37 -1.84
CA GLN A 47 12.18 7.75 -2.41
C GLN A 47 13.25 7.63 -1.33
N GLY A 48 13.75 6.41 -1.10
CA GLY A 48 14.84 6.16 -0.17
C GLY A 48 16.20 6.52 -0.78
N LEU A 49 17.05 7.17 0.00
CA LEU A 49 18.45 7.40 -0.32
C LEU A 49 19.35 6.57 0.59
N ASP A 50 20.47 6.07 0.04
CA ASP A 50 21.52 5.44 0.82
C ASP A 50 22.45 6.46 1.48
N ALA A 51 23.44 5.98 2.24
CA ALA A 51 24.40 6.83 2.93
C ALA A 51 25.27 7.69 2.00
N ALA A 52 25.36 7.33 0.71
CA ALA A 52 26.08 8.09 -0.32
C ALA A 52 25.15 9.07 -1.06
N GLY A 53 23.86 9.14 -0.69
CA GLY A 53 22.86 9.99 -1.35
C GLY A 53 22.36 9.41 -2.67
N GLN A 54 22.62 8.14 -2.97
CA GLN A 54 22.13 7.45 -4.16
C GLN A 54 20.78 6.80 -3.87
N VAL A 55 19.98 6.57 -4.91
CA VAL A 55 18.63 5.98 -4.73
C VAL A 55 18.76 4.54 -4.25
N ALA A 56 18.35 4.31 -3.00
CA ALA A 56 18.32 2.99 -2.38
C ALA A 56 17.07 2.20 -2.81
N TYR A 57 15.93 2.86 -2.91
CA TYR A 57 14.68 2.30 -3.39
C TYR A 57 13.78 3.39 -3.99
N SER A 58 12.92 3.02 -4.93
CA SER A 58 11.99 3.97 -5.58
C SER A 58 10.75 4.23 -4.73
N ARG A 59 9.99 5.29 -5.06
CA ARG A 59 8.67 5.53 -4.46
C ARG A 59 7.70 4.37 -4.67
N GLU A 60 7.79 3.66 -5.81
CA GLU A 60 6.93 2.49 -6.05
C GLU A 60 7.28 1.31 -5.15
N GLU A 61 8.56 1.11 -4.84
CA GLU A 61 8.97 0.07 -3.89
C GLU A 61 8.53 0.40 -2.47
N ASP A 62 8.62 1.67 -2.08
CA ASP A 62 8.13 2.16 -0.79
C ASP A 62 6.61 2.05 -0.68
N LEU A 63 5.88 2.31 -1.77
CA LEU A 63 4.43 2.11 -1.82
C LEU A 63 4.05 0.63 -1.62
N VAL A 64 4.80 -0.31 -2.21
CA VAL A 64 4.59 -1.74 -1.93
C VAL A 64 4.93 -2.06 -0.47
N ALA A 65 5.92 -1.41 0.15
CA ALA A 65 6.20 -1.57 1.57
C ALA A 65 5.02 -1.14 2.43
N HIS A 66 4.44 0.03 2.17
CA HIS A 66 3.24 0.50 2.87
C HIS A 66 2.06 -0.46 2.72
N HIS A 67 1.81 -0.98 1.51
CA HIS A 67 0.77 -1.99 1.31
C HIS A 67 1.00 -3.25 2.14
N LEU A 68 2.26 -3.71 2.21
CA LEU A 68 2.64 -4.88 2.99
C LEU A 68 2.51 -4.66 4.50
N GLU A 69 2.85 -3.48 4.99
CA GLU A 69 2.73 -3.12 6.40
C GLU A 69 1.27 -3.02 6.85
N LEU A 70 0.40 -2.48 5.99
CA LEU A 70 -1.01 -2.28 6.31
C LEU A 70 -1.86 -3.56 6.09
N LEU A 71 -1.64 -4.27 4.99
CA LEU A 71 -2.52 -5.37 4.53
C LEU A 71 -1.86 -6.76 4.60
N GLY A 72 -0.56 -6.83 4.85
CA GLY A 72 0.19 -8.08 4.83
C GLY A 72 0.67 -8.51 3.43
N PRO A 73 1.11 -9.76 3.27
CA PRO A 73 1.84 -10.21 2.07
C PRO A 73 1.00 -10.12 0.79
N VAL A 74 1.67 -9.74 -0.32
CA VAL A 74 1.04 -9.71 -1.64
C VAL A 74 0.53 -11.11 -2.02
N PRO A 75 -0.74 -11.25 -2.47
CA PRO A 75 -1.26 -12.54 -2.91
C PRO A 75 -0.39 -13.20 -4.00
N PRO A 76 -0.05 -14.50 -3.90
CA PRO A 76 0.86 -15.17 -4.85
C PRO A 76 0.40 -15.10 -6.32
N ARG A 77 -0.92 -15.04 -6.53
CA ARG A 77 -1.51 -14.88 -7.88
C ARG A 77 -1.13 -13.55 -8.53
N LEU A 78 -1.02 -12.49 -7.73
CA LEU A 78 -0.65 -11.16 -8.19
C LEU A 78 0.85 -11.09 -8.50
N VAL A 79 1.68 -11.63 -7.60
CA VAL A 79 3.14 -11.77 -7.80
C VAL A 79 3.46 -12.53 -9.09
N ARG A 80 2.80 -13.66 -9.34
CA ARG A 80 3.04 -14.46 -10.56
C ARG A 80 2.65 -13.75 -11.85
N ARG A 81 1.64 -12.89 -11.81
CA ARG A 81 1.16 -12.14 -12.98
C ARG A 81 1.94 -10.85 -13.21
N GLY A 82 2.56 -10.31 -12.17
CA GLY A 82 3.22 -9.02 -12.21
C GLY A 82 4.51 -9.05 -13.04
N ARG A 83 4.54 -8.27 -14.12
CA ARG A 83 5.74 -8.10 -14.95
C ARG A 83 6.91 -7.46 -14.18
N SER A 84 6.60 -6.63 -13.19
CA SER A 84 7.58 -5.92 -12.34
C SER A 84 7.87 -6.67 -11.04
N SER A 85 7.16 -7.76 -10.72
CA SER A 85 7.32 -8.46 -9.44
C SER A 85 8.74 -8.97 -9.23
N GLY A 86 9.42 -9.48 -10.26
CA GLY A 86 10.81 -9.93 -10.16
C GLY A 86 11.83 -8.79 -9.92
N ALA A 87 11.47 -7.54 -10.16
CA ALA A 87 12.31 -6.38 -9.86
C ALA A 87 12.15 -5.88 -8.42
N ILE A 88 10.96 -6.06 -7.84
CA ILE A 88 10.55 -5.49 -6.54
C ILE A 88 10.63 -6.53 -5.41
N LEU A 89 10.20 -7.76 -5.67
CA LEU A 89 9.99 -8.82 -4.68
C LEU A 89 10.99 -9.98 -4.86
N ASP A 90 11.49 -10.50 -3.74
CA ASP A 90 12.22 -11.77 -3.66
C ASP A 90 11.28 -12.97 -3.86
N SER A 91 11.86 -14.16 -4.05
CA SER A 91 11.11 -15.40 -4.32
C SER A 91 10.18 -15.81 -3.18
N ASP A 92 10.44 -15.34 -1.96
CA ASP A 92 9.61 -15.55 -0.77
C ASP A 92 8.47 -14.51 -0.62
N GLY A 93 8.39 -13.55 -1.55
CA GLY A 93 7.38 -12.48 -1.53
C GLY A 93 7.78 -11.28 -0.67
N THR A 94 9.00 -11.23 -0.14
CA THR A 94 9.51 -10.07 0.61
C THR A 94 10.11 -9.02 -0.34
N LEU A 95 10.26 -7.78 0.13
CA LEU A 95 10.88 -6.71 -0.66
C LEU A 95 12.38 -6.91 -0.79
N LYS A 96 12.93 -6.69 -1.99
CA LYS A 96 14.36 -6.83 -2.25
C LYS A 96 15.21 -5.80 -1.52
N ARG A 97 14.81 -4.52 -1.61
CA ARG A 97 15.62 -3.38 -1.17
C ARG A 97 15.24 -2.85 0.22
N ILE A 98 13.97 -2.98 0.60
CA ILE A 98 13.44 -2.52 1.88
C ILE A 98 13.34 -3.73 2.82
N LYS A 99 14.03 -3.66 3.96
CA LYS A 99 14.05 -4.72 4.98
C LYS A 99 13.54 -4.16 6.31
N GLY A 100 12.95 -5.01 7.15
CA GLY A 100 12.45 -4.62 8.46
C GLY A 100 11.13 -3.86 8.44
N LEU A 101 10.16 -4.36 7.66
CA LEU A 101 8.79 -3.84 7.66
C LEU A 101 8.20 -3.85 9.07
N ARG A 102 7.39 -2.85 9.38
CA ARG A 102 6.67 -2.69 10.65
C ARG A 102 5.17 -2.79 10.39
N PRO A 103 4.59 -4.01 10.44
CA PRO A 103 3.17 -4.18 10.21
C PRO A 103 2.34 -3.37 11.22
N TRP A 104 1.42 -2.56 10.69
CA TRP A 104 0.46 -1.79 11.49
C TRP A 104 -0.89 -1.84 10.78
N PRO A 105 -1.72 -2.87 11.03
CA PRO A 105 -3.00 -3.05 10.36
C PRO A 105 -3.91 -1.83 10.48
N LEU A 106 -4.70 -1.56 9.45
CA LEU A 106 -5.55 -0.37 9.35
C LEU A 106 -6.45 -0.14 10.58
N GLN A 107 -7.05 -1.20 11.13
CA GLN A 107 -7.85 -1.09 12.35
C GLN A 107 -7.04 -0.53 13.54
N GLN A 108 -5.79 -0.98 13.71
CA GLN A 108 -4.92 -0.47 14.77
C GLN A 108 -4.51 0.97 14.52
N VAL A 109 -4.18 1.33 13.27
CA VAL A 109 -3.89 2.72 12.89
C VAL A 109 -5.06 3.63 13.26
N LEU A 110 -6.29 3.26 12.90
CA LEU A 110 -7.49 4.05 13.19
C LEU A 110 -7.73 4.23 14.69
N VAL A 111 -7.53 3.19 15.50
CA VAL A 111 -7.71 3.24 16.96
C VAL A 111 -6.57 4.03 17.62
N GLU A 112 -5.32 3.72 17.31
CA GLU A 112 -4.16 4.21 18.05
C GLU A 112 -3.75 5.62 17.61
N LYS A 113 -3.79 5.92 16.31
CA LYS A 113 -3.37 7.21 15.77
C LYS A 113 -4.53 8.23 15.74
N TYR A 114 -5.72 7.78 15.35
CA TYR A 114 -6.86 8.67 15.13
C TYR A 114 -7.91 8.61 16.25
N CYS A 115 -7.65 7.83 17.31
CA CYS A 115 -8.55 7.69 18.47
C CYS A 115 -9.97 7.25 18.07
N MET A 116 -10.12 6.54 16.95
CA MET A 116 -11.42 6.06 16.48
C MET A 116 -11.92 4.96 17.42
N PRO A 117 -13.21 4.94 17.79
CA PRO A 117 -13.79 3.85 18.55
C PRO A 117 -13.54 2.51 17.85
N ARG A 118 -13.15 1.47 18.58
CA ARG A 118 -12.86 0.16 17.96
C ARG A 118 -14.09 -0.41 17.25
N ASP A 119 -15.22 -0.37 17.93
CA ASP A 119 -16.49 -0.98 17.53
C ASP A 119 -17.54 0.10 17.22
N GLY A 120 -18.65 -0.31 16.59
CA GLY A 120 -19.77 0.55 16.23
C GLY A 120 -19.84 0.87 14.74
N PRO A 121 -20.96 1.48 14.27
CA PRO A 121 -21.18 1.76 12.84
C PRO A 121 -20.15 2.73 12.26
N ASP A 122 -19.64 3.64 13.10
CA ASP A 122 -18.62 4.64 12.73
C ASP A 122 -17.24 4.27 13.33
N GLY A 123 -17.08 3.02 13.77
CA GLY A 123 -15.87 2.52 14.42
C GLY A 123 -14.80 2.06 13.43
N ALA A 124 -13.59 1.85 13.95
CA ALA A 124 -12.41 1.43 13.19
C ALA A 124 -12.61 0.09 12.50
N GLU A 125 -13.34 -0.85 13.10
CA GLU A 125 -13.65 -2.13 12.47
C GLU A 125 -14.55 -1.95 11.24
N ALA A 126 -15.60 -1.14 11.34
CA ALA A 126 -16.51 -0.89 10.23
C ALA A 126 -15.79 -0.24 9.06
N LEU A 127 -14.98 0.80 9.33
CA LEU A 127 -14.20 1.48 8.31
C LEU A 127 -13.13 0.55 7.69
N ALA A 128 -12.36 -0.17 8.51
CA ALA A 128 -11.34 -1.10 8.01
C ALA A 128 -11.92 -2.31 7.27
N SER A 129 -13.19 -2.66 7.48
CA SER A 129 -13.88 -3.71 6.71
C SER A 129 -14.39 -3.24 5.35
N PHE A 130 -14.64 -1.93 5.23
CA PHE A 130 -15.08 -1.29 4.00
C PHE A 130 -13.91 -1.01 3.04
N LEU A 131 -12.78 -0.57 3.60
CA LEU A 131 -11.54 -0.25 2.89
C LEU A 131 -10.74 -1.52 2.55
#